data_AF-A0A2E4DKQ6-F1
#
_entry.id   AF-A0A2E4DKQ6-F1
#
_cell.length_a   1.000
_cell.length_b   1.000
_cell.length_c   1.000
_cell.angle_alpha   90.00
_cell.angle_beta   90.00
_cell.angle_gamma   90.00
#
_symmetry.space_group_name_H-M   'P 1'
#
loop_
_entity.id
_entity.type
_entity.pdbx_description
1 polymer ?
#
loop_
_entity_poly.entity_id
_entity_poly.type
_entity_poly.pdbx_seq_one_letter_code
_entity_poly.pdbx_strand_id
1 'polypeptide(L)'
;MIFRNSFFLIVAFAVLCTSLLLSDTLYADNHNLTKTNDGENGKKNINVKDTGSDFIQGSTQRGPVKISIKLHPAKPIIGDILTLTLEVSAEEGVELLMPEFGQSMERFNIVDFVPRKSIDNDGRSLAIHRYRLQTPSSGPHAIPPLMIEFVDRRPGNRLAPEGEDAYEVLTERLEFNVESVVPTGAANEMKAPLRELAPLGVGKSKLWIGLIAALVLSLLGLPFAWRVWQKNRILSRRRSAFDIAHSRLNKLRLGQNPEADEVSTFFVELSDIVRHYLEDRFDLHAPELTTEEFLEVAATSPDLTLEHKSFLQEFLRQADQVKFAQYIPDTESINKALRSATNFIEQTKQDAPMLDESSASQSLNIRKRSGSESTLNSVSREETIVAEGEKEMGHD
;
A
#
# COMPACT_ATOMS: atom_id res chain seq x y z
N MET A 1 -18.32 7.48 -16.47
CA MET A 1 -18.26 7.90 -15.05
C MET A 1 -17.05 7.35 -14.28
N ILE A 2 -16.18 6.54 -14.90
CA ILE A 2 -15.09 5.81 -14.22
C ILE A 2 -13.77 6.62 -14.09
N PHE A 3 -13.57 7.65 -14.92
CA PHE A 3 -12.33 8.44 -14.93
C PHE A 3 -12.18 9.47 -13.80
N ARG A 4 -13.25 9.76 -13.05
CA ARG A 4 -13.21 10.78 -11.99
C ARG A 4 -12.72 10.22 -10.64
N ASN A 5 -12.77 8.91 -10.45
CA ASN A 5 -12.34 8.24 -9.21
C ASN A 5 -10.84 7.97 -9.15
N SER A 6 -10.17 7.74 -10.29
CA SER A 6 -8.70 7.50 -10.29
C SER A 6 -7.89 8.74 -9.91
N PHE A 7 -8.40 9.95 -10.21
CA PHE A 7 -7.72 11.19 -9.83
C PHE A 7 -7.79 11.46 -8.33
N PHE A 8 -8.92 11.12 -7.68
CA PHE A 8 -9.07 11.22 -6.23
C PHE A 8 -8.20 10.19 -5.47
N LEU A 9 -8.03 8.99 -6.03
CA LEU A 9 -7.23 7.94 -5.40
C LEU A 9 -5.72 8.28 -5.39
N ILE A 10 -5.22 8.92 -6.47
CA ILE A 10 -3.81 9.31 -6.59
C ILE A 10 -3.50 10.51 -5.68
N VAL A 11 -4.41 11.48 -5.57
CA VAL A 11 -4.26 12.62 -4.66
C VAL A 11 -4.37 12.19 -3.18
N ALA A 12 -5.23 11.22 -2.86
CA ALA A 12 -5.33 10.65 -1.52
C ALA A 12 -4.05 9.89 -1.10
N PHE A 13 -3.42 9.14 -2.01
CA PHE A 13 -2.15 8.45 -1.73
C PHE A 13 -0.98 9.41 -1.53
N ALA A 14 -0.94 10.53 -2.27
CA ALA A 14 0.10 11.54 -2.11
C ALA A 14 0.01 12.30 -0.78
N VAL A 15 -1.20 12.51 -0.24
CA VAL A 15 -1.42 13.17 1.07
C VAL A 15 -1.18 12.21 2.24
N LEU A 16 -1.46 10.91 2.09
CA LEU A 16 -1.11 9.92 3.12
C LEU A 16 0.41 9.76 3.26
N CYS A 17 1.15 9.81 2.14
CA CYS A 17 2.60 9.59 2.13
C CYS A 17 3.40 10.76 2.73
N THR A 18 2.85 11.98 2.76
CA THR A 18 3.46 13.14 3.44
C THR A 18 3.16 13.19 4.93
N SER A 19 2.09 12.52 5.39
CA SER A 19 1.74 12.45 6.83
C SER A 19 2.57 11.42 7.62
N LEU A 20 3.05 10.36 6.98
CA LEU A 20 3.88 9.33 7.61
C LEU A 20 5.36 9.74 7.79
N LEU A 21 5.82 10.79 7.12
CA LEU A 21 7.22 11.27 7.24
C LEU A 21 7.40 12.38 8.31
N LEU A 22 6.35 12.77 9.02
CA LEU A 22 6.41 13.75 10.12
C LEU A 22 6.17 13.15 11.52
N SER A 23 5.99 11.83 11.64
CA SER A 23 5.60 11.21 12.93
C SER A 23 6.78 10.68 13.77
N ASP A 24 8.01 10.64 13.24
CA ASP A 24 9.16 10.02 13.94
C ASP A 24 10.05 11.00 14.72
N THR A 25 9.61 12.25 14.92
CA THR A 25 10.36 13.24 15.70
C THR A 25 9.49 13.84 16.80
N LEU A 26 9.19 13.07 17.86
CA LEU A 26 8.86 13.56 19.21
C LEU A 26 8.39 12.39 20.10
N TYR A 27 9.31 11.54 20.56
CA TYR A 27 9.05 10.73 21.76
C TYR A 27 10.34 10.30 22.44
N ALA A 28 10.84 11.13 23.35
CA ALA A 28 11.61 10.72 24.52
C ALA A 28 11.86 11.96 25.38
N ASP A 29 11.05 12.15 26.44
CA ASP A 29 11.51 12.93 27.58
C ASP A 29 11.07 12.29 28.90
N ASN A 30 12.09 12.09 29.73
CA ASN A 30 12.13 12.07 31.19
C ASN A 30 11.08 11.31 32.00
N HIS A 31 11.56 10.29 32.74
CA HIS A 31 11.29 10.21 34.18
C HIS A 31 12.46 9.51 34.90
N ASN A 32 13.17 10.28 35.72
CA ASN A 32 14.16 9.77 36.66
C ASN A 32 13.93 10.51 37.97
N LEU A 33 13.28 9.87 38.94
CA LEU A 33 13.15 10.38 40.31
C LEU A 33 13.20 9.23 41.32
N THR A 34 13.99 9.51 42.36
CA THR A 34 13.87 9.07 43.76
C THR A 34 14.22 7.64 44.13
N LYS A 35 15.50 7.49 44.54
CA LYS A 35 15.91 6.67 45.68
C LYS A 35 15.30 7.21 46.98
N THR A 36 14.67 6.35 47.77
CA THR A 36 14.60 6.46 49.24
C THR A 36 14.59 5.06 49.85
N ASN A 37 15.30 4.94 50.97
CA ASN A 37 15.59 3.76 51.78
C ASN A 37 14.35 3.11 52.41
N ASP A 38 14.42 1.81 52.70
CA ASP A 38 14.54 1.31 54.09
C ASP A 38 14.53 -0.24 54.13
N GLY A 39 15.19 -0.80 55.15
CA GLY A 39 14.71 -2.04 55.78
C GLY A 39 15.55 -3.32 55.65
N GLU A 40 16.67 -3.36 56.38
CA GLU A 40 17.06 -4.43 57.32
C GLU A 40 17.39 -5.89 56.88
N ASN A 41 18.63 -6.24 57.25
CA ASN A 41 19.05 -7.42 58.02
C ASN A 41 19.57 -8.67 57.28
N GLY A 42 20.71 -9.17 57.76
CA GLY A 42 21.28 -10.46 57.36
C GLY A 42 22.79 -10.48 57.09
N LYS A 43 23.61 -10.07 58.06
CA LYS A 43 25.05 -10.38 58.02
C LYS A 43 25.24 -11.90 58.00
N LYS A 44 25.87 -12.45 56.95
CA LYS A 44 26.53 -13.75 57.01
C LYS A 44 27.97 -13.57 56.53
N ASN A 45 28.89 -13.57 57.50
CA ASN A 45 30.32 -13.43 57.28
C ASN A 45 30.82 -14.58 56.40
N ILE A 46 31.33 -14.24 55.21
CA ILE A 46 32.02 -15.17 54.34
C ILE A 46 33.51 -15.04 54.69
N ASN A 47 34.06 -16.06 55.34
CA ASN A 47 35.48 -16.12 55.64
C ASN A 47 36.20 -16.82 54.48
N VAL A 48 36.40 -16.10 53.37
CA VAL A 48 37.33 -16.54 52.33
C VAL A 48 38.73 -16.24 52.85
N LYS A 49 39.47 -17.28 53.18
CA LYS A 49 40.85 -17.15 53.61
C LYS A 49 41.71 -16.90 52.37
N ASP A 50 41.80 -15.64 51.96
CA ASP A 50 42.73 -15.17 50.93
C ASP A 50 44.15 -15.36 51.45
N THR A 51 44.68 -16.55 51.22
CA THR A 51 46.06 -16.92 51.55
C THR A 51 46.76 -16.82 50.22
N GLY A 52 47.69 -15.87 50.05
CA GLY A 52 48.37 -15.52 48.80
C GLY A 52 49.02 -16.71 48.07
N SER A 53 48.19 -17.52 47.44
CA SER A 53 48.50 -18.78 46.80
C SER A 53 47.83 -18.75 45.44
N ASP A 54 48.55 -19.18 44.40
CA ASP A 54 48.12 -19.10 43.01
C ASP A 54 46.87 -19.96 42.68
N PHE A 55 46.11 -20.42 43.67
CA PHE A 55 44.96 -21.30 43.48
C PHE A 55 43.80 -20.98 44.43
N ILE A 56 42.58 -21.26 43.98
CA ILE A 56 41.36 -21.23 44.79
C ILE A 56 41.06 -22.67 45.23
N GLN A 57 40.80 -22.88 46.52
CA GLN A 57 40.50 -24.22 47.05
C GLN A 57 39.20 -24.25 47.86
N GLY A 58 38.46 -25.34 47.72
CA GLY A 58 37.32 -25.70 48.57
C GLY A 58 37.53 -27.09 49.18
N SER A 59 36.94 -27.35 50.33
CA SER A 59 36.97 -28.67 50.94
C SER A 59 35.65 -28.97 51.62
N THR A 60 35.08 -30.13 51.31
CA THR A 60 33.83 -30.61 51.91
C THR A 60 34.08 -31.98 52.50
N GLN A 61 33.53 -32.26 53.68
CA GLN A 61 33.62 -33.56 54.32
C GLN A 61 32.22 -34.01 54.74
N ARG A 62 31.85 -35.23 54.37
CA ARG A 62 30.59 -35.86 54.77
C ARG A 62 30.86 -37.31 55.14
N GLY A 63 30.73 -37.63 56.43
CA GLY A 63 31.02 -38.96 56.96
C GLY A 63 32.47 -39.40 56.66
N PRO A 64 32.68 -40.61 56.11
CA PRO A 64 34.01 -41.14 55.83
C PRO A 64 34.65 -40.61 54.54
N VAL A 65 34.00 -39.66 53.84
CA VAL A 65 34.48 -39.11 52.57
C VAL A 65 34.88 -37.65 52.76
N LYS A 66 36.11 -37.34 52.35
CA LYS A 66 36.67 -35.99 52.29
C LYS A 66 36.96 -35.62 50.85
N ILE A 67 36.46 -34.47 50.43
CA ILE A 67 36.60 -33.93 49.07
C ILE A 67 37.36 -32.62 49.16
N SER A 68 38.39 -32.47 48.33
CA SER A 68 39.10 -31.22 48.11
C SER A 68 39.06 -30.87 46.62
N ILE A 69 38.73 -29.61 46.33
CA ILE A 69 38.71 -29.07 44.98
C ILE A 69 39.69 -27.91 44.91
N LYS A 70 40.54 -27.87 43.89
CA LYS A 70 41.56 -26.85 43.69
C LYS A 70 41.52 -26.34 42.25
N LEU A 71 41.47 -25.02 42.08
CA LEU A 71 41.45 -24.35 40.79
C LEU A 71 42.69 -23.46 40.65
N HIS A 72 43.43 -23.60 39.55
CA HIS A 72 44.62 -22.80 39.25
C HIS A 72 44.58 -22.27 37.81
N PRO A 73 44.99 -21.01 37.55
CA PRO A 73 45.37 -19.96 38.50
C PRO A 73 44.17 -19.34 39.25
N ALA A 74 44.42 -18.72 40.41
CA ALA A 74 43.41 -18.02 41.20
C ALA A 74 42.86 -16.75 40.52
N LYS A 75 43.67 -16.10 39.68
CA LYS A 75 43.29 -14.91 38.89
C LYS A 75 43.57 -15.19 37.41
N PRO A 76 42.68 -15.93 36.73
CA PRO A 76 42.87 -16.24 35.31
C PRO A 76 42.63 -15.02 34.43
N ILE A 77 43.33 -14.99 33.31
CA ILE A 77 43.14 -14.01 32.25
C ILE A 77 42.37 -14.66 31.09
N ILE A 78 41.64 -13.87 30.29
CA ILE A 78 40.97 -14.38 29.09
C ILE A 78 41.96 -15.07 28.14
N GLY A 79 41.74 -16.36 27.88
CA GLY A 79 42.64 -17.21 27.09
C GLY A 79 43.49 -18.19 27.91
N ASP A 80 43.56 -18.03 29.23
CA ASP A 80 44.27 -18.96 30.10
C ASP A 80 43.56 -20.31 30.21
N ILE A 81 44.34 -21.37 30.43
CA ILE A 81 43.84 -22.71 30.74
C ILE A 81 43.77 -22.87 32.26
N LEU A 82 42.55 -23.07 32.75
CA LEU A 82 42.26 -23.35 34.15
C LEU A 82 42.45 -24.84 34.46
N THR A 83 43.26 -25.17 35.45
CA THR A 83 43.42 -26.54 35.94
C THR A 83 42.58 -26.75 37.19
N LEU A 84 41.51 -27.54 37.07
CA LEU A 84 40.67 -27.98 38.19
C LEU A 84 41.11 -29.37 38.64
N THR A 85 41.55 -29.50 39.89
CA THR A 85 41.91 -30.77 40.53
C THR A 85 40.88 -31.11 41.60
N LEU A 86 40.18 -32.22 41.40
CA LEU A 86 39.26 -32.82 42.37
C LEU A 86 39.94 -34.02 43.03
N GLU A 87 40.08 -33.98 44.34
CA GLU A 87 40.70 -35.01 45.16
C GLU A 87 39.66 -35.53 46.16
N VAL A 88 39.32 -36.81 46.06
CA VAL A 88 38.34 -37.48 46.93
C VAL A 88 39.06 -38.58 47.69
N SER A 89 39.05 -38.51 49.02
CA SER A 89 39.60 -39.52 49.92
C SER A 89 38.46 -40.17 50.71
N ALA A 90 38.42 -41.50 50.73
CA ALA A 90 37.46 -42.29 51.48
C ALA A 90 38.16 -43.29 52.41
N GLU A 91 37.58 -43.52 53.58
CA GLU A 91 38.05 -44.54 54.53
C GLU A 91 37.95 -45.97 53.96
N GLU A 92 38.70 -46.91 54.53
CA GLU A 92 38.72 -48.31 54.10
C GLU A 92 37.30 -48.93 54.17
N GLY A 93 36.90 -49.65 53.12
CA GLY A 93 35.56 -50.24 53.02
C GLY A 93 34.48 -49.29 52.49
N VAL A 94 34.84 -48.07 52.06
CA VAL A 94 33.93 -47.14 51.37
C VAL A 94 34.23 -47.13 49.87
N GLU A 95 33.22 -47.41 49.06
CA GLU A 95 33.31 -47.41 47.60
C GLU A 95 32.90 -46.04 47.04
N LEU A 96 33.77 -45.44 46.21
CA LEU A 96 33.55 -44.12 45.60
C LEU A 96 33.01 -44.25 44.17
N LEU A 97 31.86 -43.63 43.93
CA LEU A 97 31.24 -43.46 42.62
C LEU A 97 31.51 -42.03 42.14
N MET A 98 32.53 -41.89 41.30
CA MET A 98 32.90 -40.60 40.72
C MET A 98 31.90 -40.24 39.61
N PRO A 99 31.41 -38.99 39.53
CA PRO A 99 30.42 -38.63 38.54
C PRO A 99 31.02 -38.61 37.12
N GLU A 100 30.18 -38.87 36.11
CA GLU A 100 30.54 -38.75 34.70
C GLU A 100 30.58 -37.26 34.30
N PHE A 101 31.77 -36.68 34.32
CA PHE A 101 31.94 -35.25 34.04
C PHE A 101 31.81 -34.94 32.55
N GLY A 102 30.62 -34.46 32.16
CA GLY A 102 30.31 -33.87 30.86
C GLY A 102 29.04 -33.00 30.86
N GLN A 103 28.08 -33.28 31.74
CA GLN A 103 26.76 -32.61 31.73
C GLN A 103 26.68 -31.33 32.60
N SER A 104 27.50 -31.19 33.66
CA SER A 104 27.40 -30.05 34.58
C SER A 104 28.32 -28.85 34.22
N MET A 105 29.17 -29.01 33.21
CA MET A 105 30.24 -28.06 32.85
C MET A 105 30.08 -27.50 31.43
N GLU A 106 28.87 -27.45 30.87
CA GLU A 106 28.58 -26.97 29.50
C GLU A 106 29.14 -25.58 29.18
N ARG A 107 29.44 -24.77 30.21
CA ARG A 107 30.01 -23.42 30.07
C ARG A 107 31.54 -23.39 29.95
N PHE A 108 32.21 -24.53 30.06
CA PHE A 108 33.66 -24.67 29.97
C PHE A 108 34.04 -25.66 28.87
N ASN A 109 35.07 -25.33 28.08
CA ASN A 109 35.63 -26.29 27.13
C ASN A 109 36.57 -27.24 27.88
N ILE A 110 36.29 -28.55 27.88
CA ILE A 110 37.12 -29.57 28.54
C ILE A 110 38.22 -30.00 27.57
N VAL A 111 39.46 -29.66 27.87
CA VAL A 111 40.62 -29.89 26.98
C VAL A 111 41.28 -31.25 27.22
N ASP A 112 41.24 -31.77 28.45
CA ASP A 112 41.90 -33.02 28.84
C ASP A 112 41.32 -33.55 30.17
N PHE A 113 41.34 -34.88 30.35
CA PHE A 113 40.84 -35.58 31.55
C PHE A 113 41.75 -36.77 31.90
N VAL A 114 42.33 -36.75 33.12
CA VAL A 114 43.20 -37.83 33.62
C VAL A 114 42.68 -38.34 34.97
N PRO A 115 41.97 -39.49 35.02
CA PRO A 115 41.58 -40.12 36.27
C PRO A 115 42.72 -40.93 36.87
N ARG A 116 42.98 -40.78 38.17
CA ARG A 116 43.91 -41.62 38.93
C ARG A 116 43.22 -42.13 40.19
N LYS A 117 43.16 -43.44 40.35
CA LYS A 117 42.75 -44.09 41.60
C LYS A 117 43.97 -44.75 42.24
N SER A 118 44.15 -44.56 43.54
CA SER A 118 45.20 -45.19 44.34
C SER A 118 44.64 -45.55 45.71
N ILE A 119 45.21 -46.56 46.35
CA ILE A 119 44.97 -46.84 47.76
C ILE A 119 46.20 -46.32 48.51
N ASP A 120 45.97 -45.51 49.55
CA ASP A 120 47.03 -44.97 50.41
C ASP A 120 47.58 -46.06 51.36
N ASN A 121 48.74 -45.82 51.98
CA ASN A 121 49.35 -46.75 52.94
C ASN A 121 48.44 -47.08 54.15
N ASP A 122 47.45 -46.21 54.42
CA ASP A 122 46.44 -46.37 55.46
C ASP A 122 45.17 -47.12 55.00
N GLY A 123 45.18 -47.75 53.80
CA GLY A 123 44.01 -48.45 53.25
C GLY A 123 42.90 -47.54 52.70
N ARG A 124 43.10 -46.22 52.72
CA ARG A 124 42.14 -45.21 52.22
C ARG A 124 42.12 -45.18 50.69
N SER A 125 40.93 -45.14 50.10
CA SER A 125 40.75 -44.95 48.66
C SER A 125 40.94 -43.48 48.30
N LEU A 126 41.86 -43.17 47.39
CA LEU A 126 42.15 -41.84 46.89
C LEU A 126 41.84 -41.78 45.38
N ALA A 127 40.88 -40.93 44.99
CA ALA A 127 40.56 -40.63 43.60
C ALA A 127 40.95 -39.18 43.27
N ILE A 128 41.78 -38.99 42.25
CA ILE A 128 42.22 -37.68 41.76
C ILE A 128 41.79 -37.53 40.31
N HIS A 129 40.98 -36.50 40.04
CA HIS A 129 40.55 -36.12 38.71
C HIS A 129 41.10 -34.72 38.39
N ARG A 130 41.83 -34.59 37.27
CA ARG A 130 42.36 -33.31 36.79
C ARG A 130 41.69 -32.92 35.49
N TYR A 131 41.14 -31.71 35.44
CA TYR A 131 40.50 -31.12 34.27
C TYR A 131 41.25 -29.88 33.84
N ARG A 132 41.38 -29.73 32.52
CA ARG A 132 41.81 -28.48 31.89
C ARG A 132 40.60 -27.80 31.26
N LEU A 133 40.26 -26.62 31.73
CA LEU A 133 39.08 -25.86 31.39
C LEU A 133 39.49 -24.55 30.69
N GLN A 134 38.71 -24.09 29.73
CA GLN A 134 38.86 -22.77 29.13
C GLN A 134 37.56 -21.97 29.26
N THR A 135 37.68 -20.70 29.64
CA THR A 135 36.54 -19.77 29.77
C THR A 135 36.28 -19.03 28.47
N PRO A 136 35.01 -18.88 28.03
CA PRO A 136 34.67 -18.20 26.77
C PRO A 136 34.70 -16.66 26.87
N SER A 137 34.60 -16.08 28.06
CA SER A 137 34.49 -14.62 28.26
C SER A 137 35.20 -14.14 29.52
N SER A 138 35.58 -12.85 29.57
CA SER A 138 36.07 -12.19 30.79
C SER A 138 34.90 -11.83 31.74
N GLY A 139 35.17 -11.70 33.04
CA GLY A 139 34.19 -11.34 34.07
C GLY A 139 33.93 -12.44 35.11
N PRO A 140 32.83 -12.35 35.89
CA PRO A 140 32.57 -13.27 36.99
C PRO A 140 32.10 -14.65 36.50
N HIS A 141 32.77 -15.70 36.97
CA HIS A 141 32.51 -17.09 36.64
C HIS A 141 32.43 -17.94 37.92
N ALA A 142 31.78 -19.10 37.83
CA ALA A 142 31.70 -20.03 38.94
C ALA A 142 31.73 -21.48 38.48
N ILE A 143 32.43 -22.31 39.25
CA ILE A 143 32.37 -23.77 39.15
C ILE A 143 31.15 -24.22 39.97
N PRO A 144 30.17 -24.89 39.35
CA PRO A 144 29.00 -25.37 40.07
C PRO A 144 29.37 -26.46 41.09
N PRO A 145 28.55 -26.67 42.14
CA PRO A 145 28.65 -27.83 43.02
C PRO A 145 28.67 -29.14 42.25
N LEU A 146 29.63 -30.01 42.58
CA LEU A 146 29.81 -31.31 41.95
C LEU A 146 29.29 -32.39 42.88
N MET A 147 28.44 -33.28 42.37
CA MET A 147 27.89 -34.42 43.11
C MET A 147 28.84 -35.60 43.07
N ILE A 148 29.26 -36.11 44.21
CA ILE A 148 30.03 -37.34 44.35
C ILE A 148 29.18 -38.33 45.15
N GLU A 149 29.04 -39.54 44.66
CA GLU A 149 28.29 -40.60 45.33
C GLU A 149 29.25 -41.58 46.02
N PHE A 150 28.84 -42.15 47.16
CA PHE A 150 29.61 -43.19 47.83
C PHE A 150 28.72 -44.23 48.52
N VAL A 151 29.23 -45.45 48.63
CA VAL A 151 28.56 -46.57 49.33
C VAL A 151 29.44 -47.02 50.49
N ASP A 152 28.90 -46.99 51.71
CA ASP A 152 29.63 -47.39 52.91
C ASP A 152 29.44 -48.90 53.17
N ARG A 153 30.44 -49.71 52.80
CA ARG A 153 30.42 -51.18 52.98
C ARG A 153 31.06 -51.64 54.29
N ARG A 154 31.36 -50.73 55.23
CA ARG A 154 31.95 -51.10 56.53
C ARG A 154 30.93 -51.85 57.39
N PRO A 155 31.35 -52.88 58.14
CA PRO A 155 30.44 -53.72 58.93
C PRO A 155 29.69 -52.90 59.99
N GLY A 156 28.35 -52.94 59.96
CA GLY A 156 27.48 -52.22 60.90
C GLY A 156 26.93 -50.89 60.38
N ASN A 157 27.41 -50.38 59.24
CA ASN A 157 26.88 -49.19 58.58
C ASN A 157 25.80 -49.55 57.55
N ARG A 158 24.94 -48.58 57.21
CA ARG A 158 23.99 -48.71 56.10
C ARG A 158 24.72 -48.42 54.79
N LEU A 159 24.39 -49.18 53.75
CA LEU A 159 24.98 -49.02 52.42
C LEU A 159 24.63 -47.65 51.81
N ALA A 160 23.39 -47.19 52.00
CA ALA A 160 22.85 -45.94 51.48
C ALA A 160 21.71 -45.40 52.38
N PRO A 161 21.28 -44.13 52.20
CA PRO A 161 20.07 -43.56 52.81
C PRO A 161 18.78 -44.32 52.45
N GLU A 162 17.70 -44.09 53.19
CA GLU A 162 16.41 -44.76 52.93
C GLU A 162 15.80 -44.27 51.61
N GLY A 163 15.69 -45.17 50.63
CA GLY A 163 15.13 -44.88 49.30
C GLY A 163 16.16 -44.46 48.23
N GLU A 164 17.45 -44.46 48.56
CA GLU A 164 18.55 -44.12 47.64
C GLU A 164 19.54 -45.29 47.53
N ASP A 165 20.27 -45.38 46.40
CA ASP A 165 21.26 -46.44 46.14
C ASP A 165 22.68 -46.08 46.62
N ALA A 166 22.94 -44.80 46.94
CA ALA A 166 24.23 -44.30 47.42
C ALA A 166 24.07 -43.02 48.28
N TYR A 167 25.10 -42.66 49.05
CA TYR A 167 25.19 -41.37 49.72
C TYR A 167 25.72 -40.29 48.78
N GLU A 168 25.04 -39.15 48.72
CA GLU A 168 25.44 -38.00 47.90
C GLU A 168 26.26 -36.96 48.67
N VAL A 169 27.33 -36.42 48.06
CA VAL A 169 28.13 -35.31 48.60
C VAL A 169 28.32 -34.25 47.53
N LEU A 170 27.86 -33.03 47.80
CA LEU A 170 28.08 -31.88 46.92
C LEU A 170 29.35 -31.12 47.32
N THR A 171 30.18 -30.76 46.35
CA THR A 171 31.27 -29.79 46.58
C THR A 171 30.72 -28.38 46.73
N GLU A 172 31.53 -27.51 47.32
CA GLU A 172 31.24 -26.08 47.34
C GLU A 172 31.30 -25.46 45.93
N ARG A 173 30.54 -24.38 45.73
CA ARG A 173 30.59 -23.54 44.53
C ARG A 173 31.84 -22.66 44.59
N LEU A 174 32.71 -22.74 43.59
CA LEU A 174 33.93 -21.92 43.53
C LEU A 174 33.71 -20.74 42.58
N GLU A 175 33.67 -19.52 43.12
CA GLU A 175 33.53 -18.30 42.33
C GLU A 175 34.91 -17.69 42.03
N PHE A 176 35.11 -17.22 40.81
CA PHE A 176 36.35 -16.60 40.36
C PHE A 176 36.09 -15.55 39.28
N ASN A 177 37.00 -14.58 39.12
CA ASN A 177 36.86 -13.53 38.12
C ASN A 177 37.95 -13.65 37.06
N VAL A 178 37.55 -13.67 35.79
CA VAL A 178 38.48 -13.72 34.65
C VAL A 178 38.82 -12.30 34.21
N GLU A 179 40.10 -11.94 34.33
CA GLU A 179 40.60 -10.63 33.92
C GLU A 179 40.66 -10.51 32.39
N SER A 180 40.32 -9.33 31.88
CA SER A 180 40.40 -9.03 30.45
C SER A 180 41.74 -8.38 30.13
N VAL A 181 42.45 -8.87 29.10
CA VAL A 181 43.70 -8.23 28.59
C VAL A 181 43.39 -7.05 27.68
N VAL A 182 42.28 -6.34 27.90
CA VAL A 182 42.09 -5.08 27.19
C VAL A 182 43.05 -4.08 27.83
N PRO A 183 44.06 -3.55 27.09
CA PRO A 183 44.94 -2.53 27.64
C PRO A 183 44.09 -1.39 28.19
N THR A 184 44.39 -0.91 29.39
CA THR A 184 43.68 0.20 30.08
C THR A 184 43.78 1.56 29.36
N GLY A 185 44.04 1.57 28.04
CA GLY A 185 43.94 2.69 27.12
C GLY A 185 43.21 2.38 25.81
N ALA A 186 42.94 1.11 25.48
CA ALA A 186 42.34 0.73 24.20
C ALA A 186 40.86 1.10 24.08
N ALA A 187 40.13 1.21 25.20
CA ALA A 187 38.77 1.74 25.19
C ALA A 187 38.72 3.23 24.83
N ASN A 188 39.81 3.97 25.06
CA ASN A 188 39.93 5.39 24.69
C ASN A 188 40.51 5.58 23.28
N GLU A 189 41.27 4.62 22.77
CA GLU A 189 41.90 4.67 21.44
C GLU A 189 41.04 4.08 20.31
N MET A 190 39.95 3.35 20.64
CA MET A 190 38.96 2.89 19.66
C MET A 190 37.90 3.93 19.31
N LYS A 191 38.14 5.21 19.59
CA LYS A 191 37.51 6.26 18.80
C LYS A 191 38.35 6.38 17.55
N ALA A 192 37.88 5.78 16.45
CA ALA A 192 38.30 6.21 15.12
C ALA A 192 38.34 7.75 15.15
N PRO A 193 39.33 8.43 14.52
CA PRO A 193 39.28 9.87 14.38
C PRO A 193 38.06 10.18 13.52
N LEU A 194 36.91 10.30 14.18
CA LEU A 194 35.69 10.89 13.68
C LEU A 194 36.08 12.36 13.55
N ARG A 195 36.77 12.67 12.46
CA ARG A 195 36.83 14.03 11.95
C ARG A 195 35.37 14.44 11.92
N GLU A 196 35.01 15.44 12.74
CA GLU A 196 33.67 16.02 12.69
C GLU A 196 33.38 16.25 11.21
N LEU A 197 32.42 15.49 10.68
CA LEU A 197 32.00 15.66 9.31
C LEU A 197 31.58 17.12 9.24
N ALA A 198 32.32 17.92 8.45
CA ALA A 198 31.93 19.29 8.18
C ALA A 198 30.43 19.24 7.86
N PRO A 199 29.60 20.08 8.49
CA PRO A 199 28.16 20.03 8.27
C PRO A 199 27.98 20.00 6.78
N LEU A 200 27.36 18.93 6.26
CA LEU A 200 27.08 18.80 4.83
C LEU A 200 26.40 20.11 4.49
N GLY A 201 27.15 20.97 3.80
CA GLY A 201 26.62 22.22 3.32
C GLY A 201 25.54 21.75 2.37
N VAL A 202 24.30 21.72 2.83
CA VAL A 202 23.15 21.69 1.96
C VAL A 202 23.36 22.92 1.12
N GLY A 203 24.01 22.72 -0.03
CA GLY A 203 24.28 23.79 -0.95
C GLY A 203 22.91 24.42 -1.13
N LYS A 204 22.78 25.69 -0.75
CA LYS A 204 21.56 26.49 -0.92
C LYS A 204 21.34 26.76 -2.42
N SER A 205 21.61 25.76 -3.25
CA SER A 205 21.37 25.72 -4.65
C SER A 205 19.86 25.60 -4.78
N LYS A 206 19.23 26.77 -4.95
CA LYS A 206 17.80 26.91 -5.26
C LYS A 206 17.39 26.12 -6.52
N LEU A 207 18.34 25.49 -7.23
CA LEU A 207 18.12 24.56 -8.33
C LEU A 207 17.18 23.41 -7.95
N TRP A 208 17.26 22.86 -6.74
CA TRP A 208 16.34 21.78 -6.31
C TRP A 208 14.89 22.28 -6.18
N ILE A 209 14.70 23.52 -5.72
CA ILE A 209 13.37 24.16 -5.67
C ILE A 209 12.86 24.41 -7.09
N GLY A 210 13.74 24.82 -8.01
CA GLY A 210 13.43 24.95 -9.43
C GLY A 210 13.02 23.62 -10.08
N LEU A 211 13.70 22.51 -9.75
CA LEU A 211 13.37 21.17 -10.24
C LEU A 211 12.01 20.69 -9.71
N ILE A 212 11.73 20.91 -8.42
CA ILE A 212 10.43 20.56 -7.83
C ILE A 212 9.31 21.39 -8.45
N ALA A 213 9.52 22.71 -8.63
CA ALA A 213 8.55 23.58 -9.29
C ALA A 213 8.29 23.18 -10.75
N ALA A 214 9.34 22.83 -11.50
CA ALA A 214 9.22 22.34 -12.87
C ALA A 214 8.46 21.01 -12.95
N LEU A 215 8.71 20.09 -12.01
CA LEU A 215 8.01 18.81 -11.94
C LEU A 215 6.51 19.00 -11.68
N VAL A 216 6.16 19.87 -10.71
CA VAL A 216 4.75 20.19 -10.40
C VAL A 216 4.07 20.87 -11.58
N LEU A 217 4.73 21.83 -12.24
CA LEU A 217 4.19 22.50 -13.41
C LEU A 217 3.99 21.53 -14.59
N SER A 218 4.90 20.58 -14.79
CA SER A 218 4.79 19.56 -15.82
C SER A 218 3.60 18.62 -15.55
N LEU A 219 3.45 18.17 -14.31
CA LEU A 219 2.40 17.22 -13.91
C LEU A 219 0.98 17.82 -14.03
N LEU A 220 0.84 19.13 -13.80
CA LEU A 220 -0.43 19.86 -13.95
C LEU A 220 -0.64 20.40 -15.37
N GLY A 221 0.42 20.90 -16.01
CA GLY A 221 0.37 21.60 -17.29
C GLY A 221 0.20 20.69 -18.48
N LEU A 222 0.89 19.54 -18.53
CA LEU A 222 0.80 18.58 -19.63
C LEU A 222 -0.63 18.04 -19.86
N PRO A 223 -1.36 17.53 -18.84
CA PRO A 223 -2.72 17.03 -19.06
C PRO A 223 -3.70 18.14 -19.45
N PHE A 224 -3.53 19.35 -18.91
CA PHE A 224 -4.37 20.49 -19.28
C PHE A 224 -4.14 20.93 -20.73
N ALA A 225 -2.87 21.07 -21.14
CA ALA A 225 -2.49 21.40 -22.50
C ALA A 225 -2.97 20.34 -23.50
N TRP A 226 -2.83 19.05 -23.17
CA TRP A 226 -3.34 17.95 -23.99
C TRP A 226 -4.86 18.04 -24.17
N ARG A 227 -5.61 18.27 -23.09
CA ARG A 227 -7.07 18.37 -23.13
C ARG A 227 -7.54 19.55 -23.98
N VAL A 228 -6.87 20.70 -23.89
CA VAL A 228 -7.16 21.87 -24.72
C VAL A 228 -6.84 21.59 -26.19
N TRP A 229 -5.71 20.94 -26.46
CA TRP A 229 -5.30 20.60 -27.82
C TRP A 229 -6.26 19.62 -28.51
N GLN A 230 -6.71 18.58 -27.80
CA GLN A 230 -7.73 17.65 -28.32
C GLN A 230 -9.03 18.36 -28.65
N LYS A 231 -9.53 19.22 -27.75
CA LYS A 231 -10.74 20.02 -28.01
C LYS A 231 -10.57 20.88 -29.26
N ASN A 232 -9.46 21.59 -29.40
CA ASN A 232 -9.23 22.45 -30.55
C ASN A 232 -9.14 21.67 -31.87
N ARG A 233 -8.54 20.47 -31.86
CA ARG A 233 -8.51 19.59 -33.04
C ARG A 233 -9.90 19.12 -33.45
N ILE A 234 -10.74 18.72 -32.49
CA ILE A 234 -12.13 18.30 -32.78
C ILE A 234 -12.92 19.47 -33.36
N LEU A 235 -12.83 20.67 -32.75
CA LEU A 235 -13.48 21.87 -33.27
C LEU A 235 -12.99 22.25 -34.67
N SER A 236 -11.70 22.09 -34.96
CA SER A 236 -11.14 22.35 -36.29
C SER A 236 -11.63 21.35 -37.34
N ARG A 237 -11.68 20.04 -37.02
CA ARG A 237 -12.20 18.98 -37.91
C ARG A 237 -13.67 19.25 -38.26
N ARG A 238 -14.47 19.63 -37.25
CA ARG A 238 -15.89 19.95 -37.43
C ARG A 238 -16.14 21.19 -38.30
N ARG A 239 -15.25 22.19 -38.26
CA ARG A 239 -15.32 23.36 -39.17
C ARG A 239 -14.98 22.94 -40.60
N SER A 240 -13.89 22.19 -40.79
CA SER A 240 -13.50 21.72 -42.12
C SER A 240 -14.51 20.76 -42.73
N ALA A 241 -15.30 20.03 -41.93
CA ALA A 241 -16.33 19.11 -42.41
C ALA A 241 -17.33 19.79 -43.36
N PHE A 242 -17.85 20.96 -42.95
CA PHE A 242 -18.78 21.74 -43.77
C PHE A 242 -18.11 22.23 -45.05
N ASP A 243 -16.91 22.80 -44.95
CA ASP A 243 -16.19 23.36 -46.10
C ASP A 243 -15.88 22.28 -47.16
N ILE A 244 -15.46 21.09 -46.71
CA ILE A 244 -15.17 19.94 -47.58
C ILE A 244 -16.46 19.44 -48.24
N ALA A 245 -17.53 19.22 -47.46
CA ALA A 245 -18.77 18.68 -47.99
C ALA A 245 -19.47 19.67 -48.94
N HIS A 246 -19.50 20.96 -48.60
CA HIS A 246 -20.05 22.02 -49.44
C HIS A 246 -19.24 22.20 -50.74
N SER A 247 -17.90 22.09 -50.68
CA SER A 247 -17.03 22.06 -51.86
C SER A 247 -17.37 20.89 -52.80
N ARG A 248 -17.53 19.68 -52.27
CA ARG A 248 -17.90 18.49 -53.05
C ARG A 248 -19.32 18.60 -53.62
N LEU A 249 -20.31 19.03 -52.82
CA LEU A 249 -21.67 19.28 -53.29
C LEU A 249 -21.71 20.32 -54.42
N ASN A 250 -20.92 21.39 -54.32
CA ASN A 250 -20.87 22.40 -55.38
C ASN A 250 -20.30 21.85 -56.69
N LYS A 251 -19.30 20.96 -56.63
CA LYS A 251 -18.80 20.28 -57.83
C LYS A 251 -19.89 19.40 -58.46
N LEU A 252 -20.63 18.65 -57.64
CA LEU A 252 -21.74 17.83 -58.09
C LEU A 252 -22.85 18.68 -58.73
N ARG A 253 -23.15 19.84 -58.14
CA ARG A 253 -24.17 20.79 -58.61
C ARG A 253 -23.79 21.51 -59.90
N LEU A 254 -22.51 21.84 -60.08
CA LEU A 254 -21.99 22.49 -61.28
C LEU A 254 -21.81 21.51 -62.45
N GLY A 255 -21.84 20.21 -62.19
CA GLY A 255 -21.90 19.18 -63.21
C GLY A 255 -23.19 19.27 -64.04
N GLN A 256 -23.20 18.59 -65.18
CA GLN A 256 -24.45 18.39 -65.93
C GLN A 256 -25.36 17.44 -65.16
N ASN A 257 -26.66 17.56 -65.39
CA ASN A 257 -27.64 16.66 -64.80
C ASN A 257 -27.33 15.23 -65.28
N PRO A 258 -27.25 14.22 -64.39
CA PRO A 258 -26.82 12.89 -64.78
C PRO A 258 -27.77 12.30 -65.81
N GLU A 259 -27.22 11.68 -66.86
CA GLU A 259 -27.99 10.84 -67.77
C GLU A 259 -28.41 9.53 -67.09
N ALA A 260 -29.33 8.77 -67.71
CA ALA A 260 -29.97 7.61 -67.09
C ALA A 260 -28.98 6.55 -66.56
N ASP A 261 -27.85 6.39 -67.25
CA ASP A 261 -26.74 5.48 -66.90
C ASP A 261 -25.83 6.05 -65.80
N GLU A 262 -25.79 7.38 -65.63
CA GLU A 262 -24.96 8.07 -64.64
C GLU A 262 -25.68 8.30 -63.29
N VAL A 263 -27.01 8.14 -63.23
CA VAL A 263 -27.82 8.40 -62.02
C VAL A 263 -27.33 7.61 -60.81
N SER A 264 -26.93 6.34 -61.00
CA SER A 264 -26.38 5.52 -59.91
C SER A 264 -25.09 6.11 -59.35
N THR A 265 -24.17 6.52 -60.22
CA THR A 265 -22.89 7.14 -59.83
C THR A 265 -23.14 8.43 -59.06
N PHE A 266 -24.09 9.25 -59.53
CA PHE A 266 -24.49 10.48 -58.86
C PHE A 266 -25.01 10.24 -57.44
N PHE A 267 -25.91 9.26 -57.23
CA PHE A 267 -26.43 8.95 -55.89
C PHE A 267 -25.37 8.32 -54.98
N VAL A 268 -24.45 7.51 -55.53
CA VAL A 268 -23.31 7.00 -54.77
C VAL A 268 -22.46 8.16 -54.26
N GLU A 269 -22.06 9.08 -55.12
CA GLU A 269 -21.24 10.25 -54.74
C GLU A 269 -21.98 11.18 -53.77
N LEU A 270 -23.27 11.46 -54.02
CA LEU A 270 -24.07 12.30 -53.12
C LEU A 270 -24.23 11.67 -51.73
N SER A 271 -24.48 10.36 -51.66
CA SER A 271 -24.56 9.64 -50.38
C SER A 271 -23.22 9.59 -49.66
N ASP A 272 -22.12 9.46 -50.41
CA ASP A 272 -20.76 9.45 -49.87
C ASP A 272 -20.39 10.79 -49.22
N ILE A 273 -20.75 11.91 -49.87
CA ILE A 273 -20.55 13.26 -49.32
C ILE A 273 -21.31 13.42 -47.99
N VAL A 274 -22.57 13.00 -47.94
CA VAL A 274 -23.39 13.11 -46.72
C VAL A 274 -22.84 12.22 -45.61
N ARG A 275 -22.43 10.98 -45.90
CA ARG A 275 -21.84 10.05 -44.91
C ARG A 275 -20.52 10.58 -44.34
N HIS A 276 -19.60 11.04 -45.18
CA HIS A 276 -18.34 11.62 -44.71
C HIS A 276 -18.56 12.91 -43.90
N TYR A 277 -19.53 13.75 -44.30
CA TYR A 277 -19.89 14.92 -43.52
C TYR A 277 -20.37 14.54 -42.12
N LEU A 278 -21.23 13.53 -42.02
CA LEU A 278 -21.74 13.03 -40.73
C LEU A 278 -20.62 12.46 -39.84
N GLU A 279 -19.65 11.77 -40.41
CA GLU A 279 -18.46 11.32 -39.69
C GLU A 279 -17.63 12.51 -39.18
N ASP A 280 -17.22 13.42 -40.07
CA ASP A 280 -16.34 14.52 -39.68
C ASP A 280 -17.01 15.52 -38.71
N ARG A 281 -18.34 15.66 -38.79
CA ARG A 281 -19.13 16.59 -37.99
C ARG A 281 -19.59 16.01 -36.67
N PHE A 282 -20.16 14.82 -36.70
CA PHE A 282 -20.87 14.18 -35.59
C PHE A 282 -20.19 12.90 -35.08
N ASP A 283 -19.07 12.48 -35.68
CA ASP A 283 -18.30 11.29 -35.28
C ASP A 283 -19.12 10.00 -35.38
N LEU A 284 -20.07 9.94 -36.33
CA LEU A 284 -21.03 8.83 -36.48
C LEU A 284 -20.54 7.68 -37.40
N HIS A 285 -19.26 7.69 -37.82
CA HIS A 285 -18.61 6.62 -38.60
C HIS A 285 -19.45 6.11 -39.80
N ALA A 286 -20.22 6.99 -40.43
CA ALA A 286 -21.24 6.62 -41.40
C ALA A 286 -20.71 5.89 -42.65
N PRO A 287 -19.49 6.17 -43.17
CA PRO A 287 -18.93 5.42 -44.31
C PRO A 287 -18.61 3.95 -44.01
N GLU A 288 -18.37 3.60 -42.74
CA GLU A 288 -17.96 2.25 -42.32
C GLU A 288 -19.14 1.33 -41.98
N LEU A 289 -20.32 1.91 -41.76
CA LEU A 289 -21.54 1.22 -41.34
C LEU A 289 -22.45 0.92 -42.55
N THR A 290 -23.24 -0.16 -42.47
CA THR A 290 -24.35 -0.33 -43.42
C THR A 290 -25.41 0.75 -43.20
N THR A 291 -26.30 0.94 -44.18
CA THR A 291 -27.36 1.95 -44.06
C THR A 291 -28.25 1.70 -42.84
N GLU A 292 -28.59 0.44 -42.57
CA GLU A 292 -29.42 0.04 -41.42
C GLU A 292 -28.69 0.33 -40.09
N GLU A 293 -27.43 -0.09 -39.97
CA GLU A 293 -26.61 0.14 -38.77
C GLU A 293 -26.43 1.65 -38.51
N PHE A 294 -26.13 2.42 -39.56
CA PHE A 294 -25.99 3.87 -39.44
C PHE A 294 -27.28 4.54 -38.98
N LEU A 295 -28.45 4.11 -39.49
CA LEU A 295 -29.72 4.70 -39.08
C LEU A 295 -30.07 4.41 -37.62
N GLU A 296 -29.69 3.25 -37.07
CA GLU A 296 -29.81 2.97 -35.64
C GLU A 296 -28.92 3.89 -34.79
N VAL A 297 -27.66 4.08 -35.21
CA VAL A 297 -26.72 4.99 -34.54
C VAL A 297 -27.22 6.43 -34.62
N ALA A 298 -27.65 6.88 -35.80
CA ALA A 298 -28.18 8.23 -36.02
C ALA A 298 -29.47 8.48 -35.21
N ALA A 299 -30.33 7.47 -35.03
CA ALA A 299 -31.55 7.57 -34.24
C ALA A 299 -31.27 7.88 -32.76
N THR A 300 -30.17 7.36 -32.20
CA THR A 300 -29.77 7.58 -30.80
C THR A 300 -28.92 8.83 -30.58
N SER A 301 -28.41 9.45 -31.65
CA SER A 301 -27.57 10.65 -31.54
C SER A 301 -28.34 11.84 -30.95
N PRO A 302 -27.79 12.51 -29.91
CA PRO A 302 -28.37 13.73 -29.34
C PRO A 302 -28.12 14.98 -30.20
N ASP A 303 -27.16 14.92 -31.13
CA ASP A 303 -26.76 16.06 -31.95
C ASP A 303 -27.65 16.24 -33.21
N LEU A 304 -28.60 15.32 -33.45
CA LEU A 304 -29.53 15.34 -34.59
C LEU A 304 -30.97 15.55 -34.11
N THR A 305 -31.69 16.47 -34.75
CA THR A 305 -33.12 16.70 -34.52
C THR A 305 -33.96 15.57 -35.13
N LEU A 306 -35.24 15.50 -34.77
CA LEU A 306 -36.17 14.52 -35.36
C LEU A 306 -36.30 14.71 -36.89
N GLU A 307 -36.32 15.97 -37.35
CA GLU A 307 -36.36 16.30 -38.78
C GLU A 307 -35.12 15.78 -39.51
N HIS A 308 -33.93 16.00 -38.96
CA HIS A 308 -32.67 15.49 -39.52
C HIS A 308 -32.68 13.96 -39.63
N LYS A 309 -33.15 13.26 -38.60
CA LYS A 309 -33.25 11.79 -38.59
C LYS A 309 -34.21 11.29 -39.67
N SER A 310 -35.37 11.93 -39.82
CA SER A 310 -36.35 11.58 -40.86
C SER A 310 -35.81 11.81 -42.27
N PHE A 311 -35.08 12.91 -42.48
CA PHE A 311 -34.42 13.19 -43.75
C PHE A 311 -33.38 12.11 -44.09
N LEU A 312 -32.49 11.77 -43.15
CA LEU A 312 -31.44 10.78 -43.37
C LEU A 312 -32.01 9.41 -43.71
N GLN A 313 -33.09 9.00 -43.04
CA GLN A 313 -33.79 7.75 -43.33
C GLN A 313 -34.32 7.72 -44.77
N GLU A 314 -35.05 8.75 -45.19
CA GLU A 314 -35.62 8.80 -46.55
C GLU A 314 -34.53 8.90 -47.62
N PHE A 315 -33.55 9.78 -47.40
CA PHE A 315 -32.47 10.04 -48.34
C PHE A 315 -31.58 8.81 -48.57
N LEU A 316 -31.15 8.12 -47.50
CA LEU A 316 -30.29 6.95 -47.64
C LEU A 316 -31.04 5.75 -48.24
N ARG A 317 -32.33 5.58 -47.89
CA ARG A 317 -33.16 4.55 -48.51
C ARG A 317 -33.35 4.80 -50.02
N GLN A 318 -33.54 6.05 -50.42
CA GLN A 318 -33.60 6.42 -51.83
C GLN A 318 -32.27 6.12 -52.54
N ALA A 319 -31.15 6.49 -51.94
CA ALA A 319 -29.83 6.21 -52.49
C ALA A 319 -29.57 4.70 -52.68
N ASP A 320 -29.98 3.87 -51.71
CA ASP A 320 -29.84 2.42 -51.79
C ASP A 320 -30.76 1.80 -52.85
N GLN A 321 -31.98 2.32 -53.05
CA GLN A 321 -32.85 1.89 -54.15
C GLN A 321 -32.22 2.17 -55.52
N VAL A 322 -31.60 3.33 -55.69
CA VAL A 322 -30.89 3.65 -56.95
C VAL A 322 -29.67 2.74 -57.13
N LYS A 323 -28.85 2.58 -56.08
CA LYS A 323 -27.60 1.80 -56.12
C LYS A 323 -27.80 0.31 -56.32
N PHE A 324 -28.80 -0.28 -55.67
CA PHE A 324 -28.98 -1.74 -55.62
C PHE A 324 -30.21 -2.23 -56.39
N ALA A 325 -31.29 -1.45 -56.45
CA ALA A 325 -32.52 -1.84 -57.14
C ALA A 325 -32.64 -1.27 -58.56
N GLN A 326 -31.59 -0.60 -59.06
CA GLN A 326 -31.55 0.04 -60.40
C GLN A 326 -32.75 0.96 -60.65
N TYR A 327 -33.28 1.57 -59.59
CA TYR A 327 -34.36 2.54 -59.70
C TYR A 327 -33.83 3.81 -60.36
N ILE A 328 -34.51 4.29 -61.41
CA ILE A 328 -34.16 5.52 -62.12
C ILE A 328 -35.15 6.62 -61.69
N PRO A 329 -34.79 7.46 -60.71
CA PRO A 329 -35.60 8.61 -60.32
C PRO A 329 -35.71 9.61 -61.47
N ASP A 330 -36.82 10.33 -61.50
CA ASP A 330 -37.01 11.42 -62.44
C ASP A 330 -36.13 12.63 -62.09
N THR A 331 -35.96 13.53 -63.07
CA THR A 331 -35.13 14.73 -62.92
C THR A 331 -35.55 15.62 -61.74
N GLU A 332 -36.85 15.67 -61.41
CA GLU A 332 -37.31 16.43 -60.25
C GLU A 332 -36.82 15.82 -58.94
N SER A 333 -36.91 14.49 -58.80
CA SER A 333 -36.42 13.75 -57.63
C SER A 333 -34.90 13.88 -57.45
N ILE A 334 -34.12 13.83 -58.53
CA ILE A 334 -32.65 14.02 -58.48
C ILE A 334 -32.32 15.41 -57.93
N ASN A 335 -32.95 16.45 -58.49
CA ASN A 335 -32.77 17.83 -58.05
C ASN A 335 -33.29 18.05 -56.62
N LYS A 336 -34.34 17.34 -56.21
CA LYS A 336 -34.85 17.38 -54.84
C LYS A 336 -33.85 16.74 -53.87
N ALA A 337 -33.29 15.57 -54.19
CA ALA A 337 -32.29 14.90 -53.36
C ALA A 337 -31.05 15.78 -53.15
N LEU A 338 -30.53 16.39 -54.22
CA LEU A 338 -29.40 17.32 -54.14
C LEU A 338 -29.73 18.54 -53.26
N ARG A 339 -30.90 19.16 -53.45
CA ARG A 339 -31.34 20.31 -52.64
C ARG A 339 -31.53 19.94 -51.18
N SER A 340 -32.16 18.81 -50.89
CA SER A 340 -32.37 18.34 -49.51
C SER A 340 -31.06 18.00 -48.81
N ALA A 341 -30.12 17.34 -49.48
CA ALA A 341 -28.77 17.09 -48.95
C ALA A 341 -28.01 18.41 -48.69
N THR A 342 -28.10 19.38 -49.61
CA THR A 342 -27.50 20.71 -49.43
C THR A 342 -28.07 21.42 -48.21
N ASN A 343 -29.40 21.48 -48.11
CA ASN A 343 -30.09 22.11 -46.99
C ASN A 343 -29.75 21.44 -45.66
N PHE A 344 -29.67 20.11 -45.64
CA PHE A 344 -29.27 19.36 -44.45
C PHE A 344 -27.88 19.81 -43.96
N ILE A 345 -26.87 19.81 -44.84
CA ILE A 345 -25.50 20.21 -44.50
C ILE A 345 -25.42 21.67 -44.04
N GLU A 346 -26.22 22.56 -44.64
CA GLU A 346 -26.32 23.97 -44.23
C GLU A 346 -26.96 24.15 -42.85
N GLN A 347 -28.03 23.40 -42.55
CA GLN A 347 -28.74 23.44 -41.26
C GLN A 347 -27.90 22.87 -40.13
N THR A 348 -27.02 21.91 -40.41
CA THR A 348 -26.19 21.24 -39.41
C THR A 348 -24.78 21.82 -39.25
N LYS A 349 -24.44 22.90 -39.97
CA LYS A 349 -23.12 23.55 -39.90
C LYS A 349 -22.79 24.06 -38.48
N GLN A 350 -21.50 24.23 -38.20
CA GLN A 350 -21.00 24.58 -36.85
C GLN A 350 -21.60 25.84 -36.24
N ASP A 351 -21.88 26.81 -37.09
CA ASP A 351 -22.41 28.12 -36.69
C ASP A 351 -23.87 28.28 -37.17
N ALA A 352 -24.61 27.17 -37.34
CA ALA A 352 -26.04 27.26 -37.58
C ALA A 352 -26.69 27.96 -36.38
N PRO A 353 -27.42 29.08 -36.58
CA PRO A 353 -28.13 29.71 -35.48
C PRO A 353 -29.06 28.68 -34.89
N MET A 354 -28.95 28.42 -33.59
CA MET A 354 -29.97 27.66 -32.88
C MET A 354 -31.28 28.38 -33.18
N LEU A 355 -32.19 27.72 -33.91
CA LEU A 355 -33.54 28.21 -34.04
C LEU A 355 -34.10 28.19 -32.62
N ASP A 356 -34.13 29.39 -32.06
CA ASP A 356 -34.60 29.71 -30.73
C ASP A 356 -35.95 29.02 -30.49
N GLU A 357 -36.13 28.44 -29.30
CA GLU A 357 -37.41 27.90 -28.82
C GLU A 357 -38.48 29.01 -28.60
N SER A 358 -38.47 30.04 -29.43
CA SER A 358 -39.38 31.17 -29.39
C SER A 358 -40.72 30.87 -30.08
N SER A 359 -40.77 29.91 -31.01
CA SER A 359 -42.00 29.54 -31.73
C SER A 359 -42.93 28.60 -30.94
N ALA A 360 -42.40 27.75 -30.06
CA ALA A 360 -43.24 26.90 -29.18
C ALA A 360 -43.91 27.73 -28.07
N SER A 361 -43.25 28.77 -27.58
CA SER A 361 -43.74 29.63 -26.50
C SER A 361 -44.84 30.62 -26.94
N GLN A 362 -44.91 30.98 -28.23
CA GLN A 362 -45.98 31.85 -28.75
C GLN A 362 -47.33 31.12 -28.89
N SER A 363 -47.34 29.81 -29.18
CA SER A 363 -48.59 29.05 -29.28
C SER A 363 -49.27 28.84 -27.91
N LEU A 364 -48.49 28.71 -26.84
CA LEU A 364 -49.01 28.61 -25.47
C LEU A 364 -49.46 29.96 -24.90
N ASN A 365 -48.88 31.07 -25.36
CA ASN A 365 -49.25 32.41 -24.89
C ASN A 365 -50.50 32.97 -25.60
N ILE A 366 -50.79 32.56 -26.83
CA ILE A 366 -52.04 32.90 -27.53
C ILE A 366 -53.24 32.19 -26.87
N ARG A 367 -53.08 30.93 -26.44
CA ARG A 367 -54.15 30.19 -25.77
C ARG A 367 -54.44 30.70 -24.35
N LYS A 368 -53.46 31.32 -23.68
CA LYS A 368 -53.62 31.87 -22.32
C LYS A 368 -54.19 33.29 -22.32
N ARG A 369 -54.03 34.06 -23.40
CA ARG A 369 -54.57 35.42 -23.53
C ARG A 369 -56.07 35.47 -23.86
N SER A 370 -56.61 34.44 -24.53
CA SER A 370 -58.05 34.36 -24.85
C SER A 370 -58.94 33.95 -23.66
N GLY A 371 -58.36 33.54 -22.53
CA GLY A 371 -59.10 33.06 -21.35
C GLY A 371 -59.23 34.06 -20.19
N SER A 372 -58.75 35.32 -20.34
CA SER A 372 -58.64 36.27 -19.23
C SER A 372 -59.35 37.62 -19.44
N GLU A 373 -60.08 37.82 -20.55
CA GLU A 373 -60.95 38.99 -20.75
C GLU A 373 -62.42 38.55 -20.83
N SER A 374 -63.02 38.25 -19.67
CA SER A 374 -64.46 38.42 -19.46
C SER A 374 -64.78 38.25 -17.98
N THR A 375 -64.43 39.25 -17.17
CA THR A 375 -65.17 39.60 -15.94
C THR A 375 -64.59 40.89 -15.37
N LEU A 376 -65.11 42.04 -15.78
CA LEU A 376 -65.26 43.19 -14.88
C LEU A 376 -66.31 44.15 -15.46
N ASN A 377 -67.57 43.92 -15.12
CA ASN A 377 -68.58 44.96 -14.99
C ASN A 377 -69.80 44.40 -14.26
N SER A 378 -69.91 44.69 -12.96
CA SER A 378 -71.16 45.14 -12.30
C SER A 378 -70.98 45.17 -10.78
N VAL A 379 -70.94 46.37 -10.21
CA VAL A 379 -71.03 46.63 -8.78
C VAL A 379 -72.48 47.00 -8.43
N SER A 380 -73.04 46.20 -7.52
CA SER A 380 -73.93 46.50 -6.38
C SER A 380 -75.24 47.30 -6.48
N ARG A 381 -76.28 46.64 -5.91
CA ARG A 381 -77.43 47.12 -5.09
C ARG A 381 -78.55 47.87 -5.85
N GLU A 382 -79.84 47.73 -5.56
CA GLU A 382 -80.54 47.43 -4.29
C GLU A 382 -81.99 46.93 -4.55
N GLU A 383 -82.65 46.50 -3.46
CA GLU A 383 -83.99 45.92 -3.24
C GLU A 383 -85.17 46.33 -4.14
N THR A 384 -86.15 45.42 -4.34
CA THR A 384 -87.55 45.51 -3.80
C THR A 384 -88.46 44.38 -4.35
N ILE A 385 -88.82 43.43 -3.46
CA ILE A 385 -90.15 42.90 -3.07
C ILE A 385 -91.31 42.79 -4.12
N VAL A 386 -91.89 41.56 -4.18
CA VAL A 386 -93.31 41.12 -4.42
C VAL A 386 -93.84 40.79 -5.84
N ALA A 387 -94.12 39.48 -5.97
CA ALA A 387 -95.27 38.71 -6.50
C ALA A 387 -96.12 39.14 -7.72
N GLU A 388 -96.50 38.08 -8.47
CA GLU A 388 -97.86 37.75 -8.96
C GLU A 388 -98.20 37.94 -10.47
N GLY A 389 -98.93 36.96 -11.01
CA GLY A 389 -99.76 37.02 -12.25
C GLY A 389 -99.01 36.72 -13.57
N GLU A 390 -99.17 35.57 -14.24
CA GLU A 390 -100.33 35.06 -15.02
C GLU A 390 -100.51 35.72 -16.42
N LYS A 391 -100.55 34.88 -17.48
CA LYS A 391 -101.21 35.07 -18.81
C LYS A 391 -100.67 36.18 -19.72
N GLU A 392 -100.82 36.23 -21.06
CA GLU A 392 -101.27 35.39 -22.19
C GLU A 392 -100.85 36.20 -23.46
N MET A 393 -100.96 35.59 -24.67
CA MET A 393 -101.14 36.18 -26.03
C MET A 393 -100.86 37.69 -26.28
N GLY A 394 -100.14 38.12 -27.32
CA GLY A 394 -100.27 37.81 -28.75
C GLY A 394 -99.88 39.05 -29.60
N HIS A 395 -99.88 38.91 -30.94
CA HIS A 395 -99.76 39.95 -31.99
C HIS A 395 -100.35 41.33 -31.63
N ASP A 396 -99.85 42.49 -32.08
CA ASP A 396 -99.22 42.93 -33.34
C ASP A 396 -98.25 44.09 -33.07
#